data_AF-A0A2V8TMQ3-F1
#
_entry.id   AF-A0A2V8TMQ3-F1
#
_cell.length_a   1.000
_cell.length_b   1.000
_cell.length_c   1.000
_cell.angle_alpha   90.00
_cell.angle_beta   90.00
_cell.angle_gamma   90.00
#
_symmetry.space_group_name_H-M   'P 1'
#
loop_
_entity.id
_entity.type
_entity.pdbx_description
1 polymer ?
#
loop_
_entity_poly.entity_id
_entity_poly.type
_entity_poly.pdbx_seq_one_letter_code
_entity_poly.pdbx_strand_id
1 'polypeptide(L)'
;MKKLLYVALLAVGVIILMTPPAIAQEEKPFTLHGELRFRGEYDANAQDFDKSNSNDSFGYWPYRVRIAAEGKFSKNTTAWIEFQNGGVFGSLGQTAHIGSDPLFTGNSAELYQGNITLDKLWWKNFTARIGRQEIVEGTELMLGDLDFYQGQTFDGFTGNFKLKKGNIMLFYTRVNESKGGFFS
;
A
#
# COMPACT_ATOMS: atom_id res chain seq x y z
N MET A 1 -2.76 -35.73 -8.19
CA MET A 1 -3.47 -35.01 -9.27
C MET A 1 -3.51 -33.49 -9.05
N LYS A 2 -3.89 -32.97 -7.87
CA LYS A 2 -3.97 -31.51 -7.62
C LYS A 2 -2.64 -30.75 -7.77
N LYS A 3 -1.51 -31.32 -7.32
CA LYS A 3 -0.18 -30.69 -7.42
C LYS A 3 0.29 -30.49 -8.87
N LEU A 4 -0.01 -31.44 -9.75
CA LEU A 4 0.30 -31.35 -11.19
C LEU A 4 -0.57 -30.30 -11.89
N LEU A 5 -1.81 -30.11 -11.41
CA LEU A 5 -2.71 -29.07 -11.91
C LEU A 5 -2.19 -27.65 -11.60
N TYR A 6 -1.66 -27.43 -10.39
CA TYR A 6 -1.08 -26.13 -10.01
C TYR A 6 0.21 -25.82 -10.79
N VAL A 7 1.07 -26.81 -10.99
CA VAL A 7 2.30 -26.64 -11.79
C VAL A 7 1.95 -26.35 -13.26
N ALA A 8 0.93 -27.01 -13.81
CA ALA A 8 0.44 -26.74 -15.16
C ALA A 8 -0.14 -25.31 -15.29
N LEU A 9 -0.92 -24.86 -14.31
CA LEU A 9 -1.44 -23.48 -14.27
C LEU A 9 -0.34 -22.43 -14.19
N LEU A 10 0.70 -22.69 -13.39
CA LEU A 10 1.84 -21.79 -13.24
C LEU A 10 2.69 -21.73 -14.53
N ALA A 11 2.90 -22.87 -15.18
CA ALA A 11 3.58 -22.94 -16.48
C ALA A 11 2.80 -22.22 -17.59
N VAL A 12 1.46 -22.34 -17.61
CA VAL A 12 0.61 -21.60 -18.56
C VAL A 12 0.68 -20.09 -18.30
N GLY A 13 0.71 -19.65 -17.05
CA GLY A 13 0.91 -18.25 -16.69
C GLY A 13 2.25 -17.69 -17.18
N VAL A 14 3.33 -18.46 -17.07
CA VAL A 14 4.67 -18.06 -17.56
C VAL A 14 4.71 -18.02 -19.10
N ILE A 15 4.05 -18.95 -19.79
CA ILE A 15 3.98 -18.95 -21.26
C ILE A 15 3.18 -17.75 -21.79
N ILE A 16 2.12 -17.32 -21.09
CA ILE A 16 1.36 -16.11 -21.42
C ILE A 16 2.21 -14.83 -21.24
N LEU A 17 3.19 -14.84 -20.32
CA LEU A 17 4.12 -13.73 -20.11
C LEU A 17 5.26 -13.67 -21.14
N MET A 18 5.54 -14.79 -21.82
CA MET A 18 6.69 -14.91 -22.73
C MET A 18 6.34 -14.81 -24.22
N THR A 19 5.06 -14.84 -24.60
CA THR A 19 4.63 -14.63 -25.99
C THR A 19 4.45 -13.14 -26.28
N PRO A 20 5.26 -12.51 -27.15
CA PRO A 20 5.02 -11.13 -27.54
C PRO A 20 3.70 -11.05 -28.34
N PRO A 21 2.76 -10.18 -27.96
CA PRO A 21 1.49 -10.05 -28.67
C PRO A 21 1.74 -9.40 -30.04
N ALA A 22 1.67 -10.19 -31.10
CA ALA A 22 1.66 -9.72 -32.46
C ALA A 22 0.22 -9.42 -32.91
N ILE A 23 -0.47 -8.44 -32.29
CA ILE A 23 -1.72 -7.84 -32.78
C ILE A 23 -1.77 -6.37 -32.35
N ALA A 24 -2.18 -5.51 -33.31
CA ALA A 24 -2.49 -4.08 -33.25
C ALA A 24 -2.43 -3.38 -31.88
N GLN A 25 -1.58 -2.36 -31.80
CA GLN A 25 -1.38 -1.50 -30.64
C GLN A 25 -2.58 -0.56 -30.42
N GLU A 26 -3.65 -1.08 -29.82
CA GLU A 26 -4.56 -0.24 -29.03
C GLU A 26 -3.80 0.28 -27.81
N GLU A 27 -3.92 1.59 -27.53
CA GLU A 27 -3.40 2.19 -26.30
C GLU A 27 -3.92 1.40 -25.10
N LYS A 28 -3.04 0.67 -24.41
CA LYS A 28 -3.43 -0.14 -23.27
C LYS A 28 -4.08 0.77 -22.22
N PRO A 29 -5.36 0.58 -21.86
CA PRO A 29 -6.02 1.43 -20.87
C PRO A 29 -5.50 1.22 -19.45
N PHE A 30 -4.58 0.26 -19.27
CA PHE A 30 -4.00 -0.11 -17.98
C PHE A 30 -2.48 0.03 -17.97
N THR A 31 -1.96 0.67 -16.94
CA THR A 31 -0.53 0.68 -16.59
C THR A 31 -0.32 -0.18 -15.36
N LEU A 32 0.65 -1.10 -15.43
CA LEU A 32 1.04 -1.92 -14.28
C LEU A 32 2.24 -1.29 -13.59
N HIS A 33 2.19 -1.28 -12.27
CA HIS A 33 3.23 -0.75 -11.41
C HIS A 33 3.68 -1.84 -10.44
N GLY A 34 4.94 -1.78 -10.02
CA GLY A 34 5.51 -2.72 -9.07
C GLY A 34 6.52 -2.04 -8.17
N GLU A 35 6.51 -2.39 -6.89
CA GLU A 35 7.49 -1.96 -5.91
C GLU A 35 8.10 -3.20 -5.25
N LEU A 36 9.42 -3.19 -5.11
CA LEU A 36 10.15 -4.09 -4.21
C LEU A 36 11.04 -3.22 -3.32
N ARG A 37 10.85 -3.35 -2.01
CA ARG A 37 11.61 -2.63 -0.99
C ARG A 37 12.16 -3.63 0.01
N PHE A 38 13.41 -3.42 0.39
CA PHE A 38 14.09 -4.18 1.44
C PHE A 38 14.98 -3.22 2.22
N ARG A 39 15.18 -3.50 3.50
CA ARG A 39 16.06 -2.73 4.36
C ARG A 39 16.65 -3.64 5.43
N GLY A 40 17.87 -3.35 5.87
CA GLY A 40 18.41 -3.92 7.09
C GLY A 40 18.24 -2.90 8.21
N GLU A 41 17.63 -3.31 9.32
CA GLU A 41 17.47 -2.51 10.52
C GLU A 41 18.22 -3.18 11.66
N TYR A 42 18.87 -2.36 12.49
CA TYR A 42 19.56 -2.80 13.69
C TYR A 42 19.25 -1.77 14.77
N ASP A 43 18.48 -2.22 15.76
CA ASP A 43 18.18 -1.41 16.94
C ASP A 43 19.01 -1.93 18.09
N ALA A 44 19.75 -1.03 18.71
CA ALA A 44 20.37 -1.25 20.00
C ALA A 44 19.57 -0.43 21.01
N ASN A 45 19.00 -1.09 22.01
CA ASN A 45 18.21 -0.44 23.04
C ASN A 45 16.85 0.11 22.59
N ALA A 46 16.00 -0.78 22.04
CA ALA A 46 14.70 -0.43 21.47
C ALA A 46 13.60 -0.17 22.51
N GLN A 47 13.74 -0.65 23.76
CA GLN A 47 12.61 -0.75 24.70
C GLN A 47 12.74 0.09 25.98
N ASP A 48 13.93 0.27 26.56
CA ASP A 48 14.07 0.87 27.90
C ASP A 48 15.07 2.02 28.01
N PHE A 49 15.83 2.33 26.95
CA PHE A 49 16.92 3.32 26.93
C PHE A 49 17.92 3.14 28.09
N ASP A 50 17.94 1.95 28.72
CA ASP A 50 18.72 1.68 29.92
C ASP A 50 19.90 0.73 29.61
N LYS A 51 20.90 0.70 30.48
CA LYS A 51 22.04 -0.23 30.35
C LYS A 51 21.86 -1.44 31.28
N SER A 52 20.68 -2.01 31.34
CA SER A 52 20.48 -3.27 32.06
C SER A 52 21.23 -4.39 31.34
N ASN A 53 21.68 -5.40 32.10
CA ASN A 53 22.61 -6.45 31.63
C ASN A 53 22.01 -7.45 30.61
N SER A 54 20.86 -7.15 30.02
CA SER A 54 20.26 -7.92 28.94
C SER A 54 20.60 -7.27 27.60
N ASN A 55 21.24 -8.00 26.69
CA ASN A 55 21.38 -7.55 25.30
C ASN A 55 19.98 -7.40 24.69
N ASP A 56 19.53 -6.16 24.57
CA ASP A 56 18.28 -5.72 23.96
C ASP A 56 18.44 -5.36 22.48
N SER A 57 19.62 -5.64 21.91
CA SER A 57 19.91 -5.34 20.51
C SER A 57 19.33 -6.41 19.59
N PHE A 58 18.60 -6.00 18.56
CA PHE A 58 18.02 -6.90 17.57
C PHE A 58 18.21 -6.36 16.16
N GLY A 59 18.58 -7.25 15.24
CA GLY A 59 18.75 -6.95 13.82
C GLY A 59 17.74 -7.71 12.98
N TYR A 60 17.09 -7.04 12.04
CA TYR A 60 16.08 -7.64 11.19
C TYR A 60 16.05 -7.02 9.81
N TRP A 61 15.41 -7.73 8.87
CA TRP A 61 15.36 -7.37 7.46
C TRP A 61 13.91 -7.26 7.00
N PRO A 62 13.27 -6.09 7.15
CA PRO A 62 11.95 -5.88 6.59
C PRO A 62 11.96 -5.86 5.06
N TYR A 63 10.88 -6.35 4.47
CA TYR A 63 10.61 -6.31 3.05
C TYR A 63 9.18 -5.84 2.78
N ARG A 64 8.99 -5.25 1.60
CA ARG A 64 7.68 -4.91 1.05
C ARG A 64 7.65 -5.15 -0.45
N VAL A 65 6.58 -5.77 -0.92
CA VAL A 65 6.28 -6.00 -2.31
C VAL A 65 4.92 -5.40 -2.60
N ARG A 66 4.83 -4.53 -3.60
CA ARG A 66 3.55 -4.01 -4.10
C ARG A 66 3.41 -4.32 -5.58
N ILE A 67 2.20 -4.64 -5.99
CA ILE A 67 1.79 -4.67 -7.39
C ILE A 67 0.53 -3.84 -7.53
N ALA A 68 0.52 -2.95 -8.52
CA ALA A 68 -0.62 -2.09 -8.77
C ALA A 68 -1.00 -2.07 -10.25
N ALA A 69 -2.28 -1.81 -10.49
CA ALA A 69 -2.84 -1.57 -11.80
C ALA A 69 -3.58 -0.24 -11.79
N GLU A 70 -3.20 0.63 -12.71
CA GLU A 70 -3.83 1.92 -12.97
C GLU A 70 -4.64 1.84 -14.25
N GLY A 71 -5.95 2.03 -14.18
CA GLY A 71 -6.84 2.08 -15.33
C GLY A 71 -7.28 3.51 -15.67
N LYS A 72 -7.01 3.98 -16.89
CA LYS A 72 -7.49 5.27 -17.40
C LYS A 72 -8.71 5.05 -18.29
N PHE A 73 -9.90 5.17 -17.71
CA PHE A 73 -11.17 4.90 -18.42
C PHE A 73 -11.67 6.10 -19.23
N SER A 74 -11.32 7.31 -18.80
CA SER A 74 -11.64 8.54 -19.52
C SER A 74 -10.56 9.60 -19.24
N LYS A 75 -10.65 10.76 -19.91
CA LYS A 75 -9.76 11.92 -19.64
C LYS A 75 -9.81 12.42 -18.19
N ASN A 76 -10.80 11.98 -17.42
CA ASN A 76 -11.16 12.50 -16.12
C ASN A 76 -11.46 11.40 -15.10
N THR A 77 -11.22 10.13 -15.45
CA THR A 77 -11.56 8.99 -14.59
C THR A 77 -10.44 7.99 -14.62
N THR A 78 -9.83 7.80 -13.47
CA THR A 78 -8.75 6.84 -13.23
C THR A 78 -9.17 5.91 -12.10
N ALA A 79 -8.94 4.61 -12.22
CA ALA A 79 -9.00 3.71 -11.07
C ALA A 79 -7.61 3.18 -10.76
N TRP A 80 -7.39 2.89 -9.48
CA TRP A 80 -6.16 2.33 -8.94
C TRP A 80 -6.51 1.16 -8.05
N ILE A 81 -5.87 0.03 -8.29
CA ILE A 81 -5.90 -1.13 -7.40
C ILE A 81 -4.47 -1.57 -7.11
N GLU A 82 -4.16 -1.77 -5.84
CA GLU A 82 -2.83 -2.12 -5.38
C GLU A 82 -2.91 -3.17 -4.30
N PHE A 83 -2.13 -4.23 -4.47
CA PHE A 83 -1.94 -5.27 -3.47
C PHE A 83 -0.55 -5.14 -2.89
N GLN A 84 -0.46 -5.36 -1.58
CA GLN A 84 0.79 -5.33 -0.84
C GLN A 84 1.00 -6.64 -0.10
N ASN A 85 2.26 -7.05 -0.03
CA ASN A 85 2.74 -7.98 0.96
C ASN A 85 4.00 -7.39 1.60
N GLY A 86 4.01 -7.22 2.91
CA GLY A 86 5.20 -6.83 3.65
C GLY A 86 5.45 -7.79 4.80
N GLY A 87 6.69 -7.88 5.26
CA GLY A 87 7.09 -8.81 6.30
C GLY A 87 8.54 -8.61 6.72
N VAL A 88 9.03 -9.52 7.56
CA VAL A 88 10.45 -9.59 7.94
C VAL A 88 11.01 -10.94 7.50
N PHE A 89 12.16 -10.92 6.80
CA PHE A 89 12.84 -12.16 6.43
C PHE A 89 13.18 -12.99 7.68
N GLY A 90 12.85 -14.29 7.63
CA GLY A 90 13.08 -15.21 8.76
C GLY A 90 12.00 -15.18 9.84
N SER A 91 10.96 -14.35 9.70
CA SER A 91 9.79 -14.30 10.57
C SER A 91 8.48 -14.53 9.78
N LEU A 92 7.42 -14.93 10.48
CA LEU A 92 6.08 -15.12 9.91
C LEU A 92 5.19 -13.86 9.98
N GLY A 93 5.74 -12.70 10.40
CA GLY A 93 4.96 -11.48 10.69
C GLY A 93 5.39 -10.20 9.98
N GLN A 94 4.44 -9.27 9.84
CA GLN A 94 4.60 -7.89 9.39
C GLN A 94 5.40 -7.04 10.39
N THR A 95 6.05 -5.99 9.91
CA THR A 95 6.55 -4.89 10.75
C THR A 95 5.52 -3.77 10.79
N ALA A 96 4.90 -3.58 11.95
CA ALA A 96 4.23 -2.34 12.31
C ALA A 96 4.72 -1.94 13.70
N HIS A 97 5.16 -0.68 13.86
CA HIS A 97 5.43 -0.14 15.18
C HIS A 97 4.11 0.41 15.74
N ILE A 98 3.57 -0.21 16.79
CA ILE A 98 2.53 0.40 17.63
C ILE A 98 3.20 0.76 18.94
N GLY A 99 3.65 2.01 19.06
CA GLY A 99 4.47 2.44 20.20
C GLY A 99 5.89 1.84 20.12
N SER A 100 6.41 1.34 21.25
CA SER A 100 7.74 0.73 21.35
C SER A 100 7.80 -0.75 20.95
N ASP A 101 6.67 -1.39 20.64
CA ASP A 101 6.61 -2.81 20.33
C ASP A 101 6.36 -3.06 18.83
N PRO A 102 7.22 -3.86 18.16
CA PRO A 102 6.93 -4.33 16.82
C PRO A 102 5.80 -5.37 16.89
N LEU A 103 4.64 -5.05 16.30
CA LEU A 103 3.51 -5.96 16.22
C LEU A 103 3.69 -6.91 15.02
N PHE A 104 3.90 -8.20 15.29
CA PHE A 104 4.09 -9.23 14.27
C PHE A 104 2.76 -9.89 13.89
N THR A 105 2.02 -9.31 12.94
CA THR A 105 0.76 -9.91 12.45
C THR A 105 0.83 -10.20 10.95
N GLY A 106 1.07 -11.47 10.58
CA GLY A 106 0.68 -12.15 9.32
C GLY A 106 1.31 -11.75 7.96
N ASN A 107 2.05 -12.68 7.34
CA ASN A 107 2.60 -12.60 5.95
C ASN A 107 1.55 -12.71 4.81
N SER A 108 0.42 -12.03 4.85
CA SER A 108 -0.63 -12.15 3.82
C SER A 108 -0.52 -11.08 2.72
N ALA A 109 -1.02 -11.40 1.52
CA ALA A 109 -1.23 -10.39 0.48
C ALA A 109 -2.57 -9.69 0.75
N GLU A 110 -2.52 -8.37 0.84
CA GLU A 110 -3.65 -7.54 1.26
C GLU A 110 -3.94 -6.46 0.22
N LEU A 111 -5.22 -6.06 0.11
CA LEU A 111 -5.61 -4.93 -0.71
C LEU A 111 -5.17 -3.63 -0.02
N TYR A 112 -4.10 -3.05 -0.54
CA TYR A 112 -3.48 -1.86 0.02
C TYR A 112 -4.22 -0.60 -0.43
N GLN A 113 -4.42 -0.42 -1.74
CA GLN A 113 -5.25 0.65 -2.27
C GLN A 113 -6.27 0.12 -3.26
N GLY A 114 -7.42 0.77 -3.31
CA GLY A 114 -8.53 0.43 -4.18
C GLY A 114 -9.44 1.64 -4.30
N ASN A 115 -9.15 2.51 -5.25
CA ASN A 115 -9.84 3.78 -5.37
C ASN A 115 -10.13 4.17 -6.83
N ILE A 116 -11.11 5.07 -6.97
CA ILE A 116 -11.43 5.74 -8.22
C ILE A 116 -11.23 7.23 -8.01
N THR A 117 -10.50 7.87 -8.91
CA THR A 117 -10.28 9.31 -8.98
C THR A 117 -11.07 9.90 -10.14
N LEU A 118 -11.88 10.90 -9.82
CA LEU A 118 -12.66 11.71 -10.75
C LEU A 118 -12.05 13.11 -10.79
N ASP A 119 -11.32 13.39 -11.85
CA ASP A 119 -10.71 14.70 -12.08
C ASP A 119 -11.70 15.65 -12.74
N LYS A 120 -11.69 16.92 -12.31
CA LYS A 120 -12.56 17.98 -12.85
C LYS A 120 -14.05 17.64 -12.74
N LEU A 121 -14.46 17.08 -11.59
CA LEU A 121 -15.84 16.70 -11.33
C LEU A 121 -16.70 17.95 -11.12
N TRP A 122 -17.63 18.23 -12.04
CA TRP A 122 -18.48 19.43 -12.13
C TRP A 122 -17.74 20.78 -12.31
N TRP A 123 -16.60 20.97 -11.63
CA TRP A 123 -15.73 22.14 -11.77
C TRP A 123 -14.34 21.73 -12.25
N LYS A 124 -13.71 22.57 -13.08
CA LYS A 124 -12.38 22.30 -13.66
C LYS A 124 -11.24 22.16 -12.64
N ASN A 125 -11.48 22.58 -11.40
CA ASN A 125 -10.51 22.63 -10.33
C ASN A 125 -10.87 21.72 -9.14
N PHE A 126 -11.89 20.88 -9.27
CA PHE A 126 -12.28 19.92 -8.24
C PHE A 126 -11.92 18.50 -8.66
N THR A 127 -11.17 17.81 -7.81
CA THR A 127 -10.89 16.37 -7.96
C THR A 127 -11.47 15.63 -6.77
N ALA A 128 -12.14 14.51 -7.04
CA ALA A 128 -12.69 13.64 -6.00
C ALA A 128 -12.04 12.25 -6.10
N ARG A 129 -11.65 11.66 -4.96
CA ARG A 129 -11.18 10.27 -4.90
C ARG A 129 -11.97 9.48 -3.88
N ILE A 130 -12.44 8.31 -4.28
CA ILE A 130 -13.35 7.46 -3.49
C ILE A 130 -12.78 6.06 -3.39
N GLY A 131 -12.80 5.49 -2.20
CA GLY A 131 -12.33 4.13 -1.90
C GLY A 131 -11.18 4.12 -0.91
N ARG A 132 -10.42 3.02 -0.92
CA ARG A 132 -9.22 2.83 -0.11
C ARG A 132 -8.05 3.57 -0.73
N GLN A 133 -7.49 4.53 -0.02
CA GLN A 133 -6.44 5.42 -0.52
C GLN A 133 -5.45 5.79 0.58
N GLU A 134 -4.18 5.94 0.22
CA GLU A 134 -3.26 6.75 1.03
C GLU A 134 -3.72 8.22 0.97
N ILE A 135 -3.65 8.88 2.12
CA ILE A 135 -3.84 10.32 2.21
C ILE A 135 -2.61 10.85 2.93
N VAL A 136 -1.71 11.46 2.17
CA VAL A 136 -0.44 12.01 2.65
C VAL A 136 -0.45 13.49 2.33
N GLU A 137 -0.54 14.33 3.36
CA GLU A 137 -0.73 15.77 3.16
C GLU A 137 0.23 16.61 4.00
N GLY A 138 0.78 17.66 3.37
CA GLY A 138 1.63 18.64 4.04
C GLY A 138 2.90 18.03 4.61
N THR A 139 3.12 18.20 5.92
CA THR A 139 4.27 17.66 6.66
C THR A 139 3.98 16.31 7.30
N GLU A 140 2.93 15.62 6.85
CA GLU A 140 2.53 14.29 7.34
C GLU A 140 2.09 14.26 8.81
N LEU A 141 2.03 15.43 9.47
CA LEU A 141 1.69 15.57 10.89
C LEU A 141 0.23 15.19 11.18
N MET A 142 -0.68 15.49 10.26
CA MET A 142 -2.11 15.17 10.42
C MET A 142 -2.49 13.88 9.70
N LEU A 143 -1.92 13.67 8.51
CA LEU A 143 -2.17 12.53 7.64
C LEU A 143 -0.85 12.19 6.96
N GLY A 144 -0.19 11.16 7.48
CA GLY A 144 1.05 10.62 6.96
C GLY A 144 0.88 9.15 6.61
N ASP A 145 1.84 8.62 5.88
CA ASP A 145 1.97 7.20 5.65
C ASP A 145 3.17 6.65 6.44
N LEU A 146 3.04 5.46 7.01
CA LEU A 146 4.21 4.71 7.47
C LEU A 146 5.00 4.19 6.25
N ASP A 147 5.56 5.09 5.43
CA ASP A 147 6.10 4.76 4.10
C ASP A 147 7.19 3.69 4.14
N PHE A 148 7.93 3.52 5.25
CA PHE A 148 8.93 2.45 5.32
C PHE A 148 8.41 1.08 5.73
N TYR A 149 7.21 1.01 6.31
CA TYR A 149 6.62 -0.22 6.79
C TYR A 149 5.43 -0.61 5.90
N GLN A 150 4.32 -1.05 6.48
CA GLN A 150 3.13 -1.42 5.72
C GLN A 150 2.41 -0.21 5.09
N GLY A 151 2.83 1.03 5.38
CA GLY A 151 2.08 2.21 4.99
C GLY A 151 0.73 2.30 5.69
N GLN A 152 0.00 3.39 5.45
CA GLN A 152 -1.31 3.61 6.08
C GLN A 152 -2.33 4.04 5.04
N THR A 153 -3.43 3.30 4.96
CA THR A 153 -4.51 3.61 4.02
C THR A 153 -5.83 3.82 4.74
N PHE A 154 -6.67 4.64 4.13
CA PHE A 154 -7.93 5.05 4.68
C PHE A 154 -9.06 4.70 3.71
N ASP A 155 -10.13 4.12 4.25
CA ASP A 155 -11.36 3.86 3.51
C ASP A 155 -12.24 5.10 3.58
N GLY A 156 -12.46 5.76 2.44
CA GLY A 156 -13.24 6.98 2.47
C GLY A 156 -13.32 7.77 1.17
N PHE A 157 -13.58 9.05 1.34
CA PHE A 157 -13.70 10.05 0.29
C PHE A 157 -12.74 11.20 0.55
N THR A 158 -12.09 11.67 -0.51
CA THR A 158 -11.37 12.94 -0.52
C THR A 158 -11.85 13.82 -1.67
N GLY A 159 -11.95 15.11 -1.41
CA GLY A 159 -12.32 16.15 -2.35
C GLY A 159 -11.31 17.29 -2.28
N ASN A 160 -10.72 17.64 -3.40
CA ASN A 160 -9.61 18.58 -3.46
C ASN A 160 -9.94 19.74 -4.41
N PHE A 161 -9.97 20.95 -3.88
CA PHE A 161 -10.22 22.19 -4.62
C PHE A 161 -8.91 22.94 -4.84
N LYS A 162 -8.42 22.94 -6.07
CA LYS A 162 -7.25 23.72 -6.46
C LYS A 162 -7.63 25.19 -6.66
N LEU A 163 -7.03 26.06 -5.85
CA LEU A 163 -7.15 27.51 -5.95
C LEU A 163 -5.85 28.11 -6.50
N LYS A 164 -5.88 29.36 -6.97
CA LYS A 164 -4.69 30.02 -7.54
C LYS A 164 -3.52 30.18 -6.56
N LYS A 165 -3.78 30.24 -5.26
CA LYS A 165 -2.80 30.49 -4.20
C LYS A 165 -2.81 29.44 -3.09
N GLY A 166 -3.44 28.29 -3.31
CA GLY A 166 -3.58 27.27 -2.29
C GLY A 166 -4.48 26.13 -2.69
N ASN A 167 -4.67 25.21 -1.76
CA ASN A 167 -5.51 24.04 -1.94
C ASN A 167 -6.43 23.90 -0.72
N ILE A 168 -7.69 23.56 -0.96
CA ILE A 168 -8.62 23.15 0.09
C ILE A 168 -8.93 21.67 -0.12
N MET A 169 -8.52 20.85 0.84
CA MET A 169 -8.89 19.45 0.90
C MET A 169 -10.00 19.23 1.92
N LEU A 170 -10.99 18.44 1.51
CA LEU A 170 -12.00 17.83 2.35
C LEU A 170 -11.75 16.33 2.33
N PHE A 171 -11.74 15.68 3.49
CA PHE A 171 -11.66 14.24 3.56
C PHE A 171 -12.64 13.72 4.60
N TYR A 172 -13.18 12.53 4.35
CA TYR A 172 -13.98 11.77 5.28
C TYR A 172 -13.55 10.32 5.17
N THR A 173 -12.99 9.79 6.25
CA THR A 173 -12.48 8.43 6.32
C THR A 173 -13.16 7.71 7.45
N ARG A 174 -13.47 6.42 7.24
CA ARG A 174 -13.87 5.54 8.31
C ARG A 174 -12.62 4.82 8.80
N VAL A 175 -12.31 5.03 10.07
CA VAL A 175 -11.36 4.17 10.77
C VAL A 175 -12.17 2.97 11.28
N ASN A 176 -11.79 1.76 10.86
CA ASN A 176 -12.37 0.57 11.48
C ASN A 176 -11.66 0.35 12.82
N GLU A 177 -12.27 0.86 13.89
CA GLU A 177 -11.87 0.47 15.23
C GLU A 177 -12.53 -0.88 15.51
N SER A 178 -11.76 -1.95 15.55
CA SER A 178 -12.29 -3.23 16.04
C SER A 178 -12.75 -3.02 17.49
N LYS A 179 -14.07 -3.07 17.73
CA LYS A 179 -14.67 -3.03 19.07
C LYS A 179 -14.37 -4.34 19.79
N GLY A 180 -13.13 -4.47 20.23
CA GLY A 180 -12.60 -5.64 20.88
C GLY A 180 -11.17 -5.39 21.33
N GLY A 181 -10.97 -4.32 22.12
CA GLY A 181 -9.70 -3.98 22.76
C GLY A 181 -8.56 -3.72 21.77
N PHE A 182 -8.30 -2.45 21.47
CA PHE A 182 -7.08 -1.98 20.80
C PHE A 182 -6.73 -2.70 19.47
N PHE A 183 -7.05 -2.02 18.36
CA PHE A 183 -6.45 -2.18 17.02
C PHE A 183 -6.41 -3.59 16.42
N SER A 184 -7.14 -3.79 15.33
CA SER A 184 -6.93 -4.88 14.36
C SER A 184 -6.55 -4.29 13.02
#